data_AF-A0A6P0VGV3-F1
#
_entry.id   AF-A0A6P0VGV3-F1
#
_cell.length_a   1.000
_cell.length_b   1.000
_cell.length_c   1.000
_cell.angle_alpha   90.00
_cell.angle_beta   90.00
_cell.angle_gamma   90.00
#
_symmetry.space_group_name_H-M   'P 1'
#
loop_
_entity.id
_entity.type
_entity.pdbx_description
1 polymer ?
#
loop_
_entity_poly.entity_id
_entity_poly.type
_entity_poly.pdbx_seq_one_letter_code
_entity_poly.pdbx_strand_id
1 'polypeptide(L)'
;MNKVRTVSDTKRDFYNQHTRPVNSIYRRFVEELMVEMHLLSVNVDFCYDPIYALGVVTSFNRFMQGYRPPEDQESIFHALCQAVGQEAQKYQKDAELLSGLSGNIPAAELVSWFSSPKPLDAAGDLHTTVAAIADNPKFKYSRLFAIGLYTLLEQADSELVKEEKQLTEALKPIAQALNLPEEKLQKDLELYRSNLEKMAQAQSVIEDVIQAERKRREQRAQEKNQAATESVEDSDKSKDETSSSET
;
A
#
# COMPACT_ATOMS: atom_id res chain seq x y z
N MET A 1 -6.52 -27.70 -23.92
CA MET A 1 -5.39 -27.30 -23.07
C MET A 1 -5.56 -25.83 -22.73
N ASN A 2 -5.87 -25.49 -21.48
CA ASN A 2 -5.86 -24.09 -21.05
C ASN A 2 -4.40 -23.63 -21.02
N LYS A 3 -4.05 -22.63 -21.84
CA LYS A 3 -2.73 -22.01 -21.84
C LYS A 3 -2.48 -21.42 -20.46
N VAL A 4 -1.41 -21.85 -19.78
CA VAL A 4 -0.99 -21.24 -18.51
C VAL A 4 -0.72 -19.76 -18.78
N ARG A 5 -1.44 -18.89 -18.08
CA ARG A 5 -1.34 -17.43 -18.22
C ARG A 5 0.08 -17.00 -17.87
N THR A 6 0.67 -16.12 -18.67
CA THR A 6 2.02 -15.60 -18.42
C THR A 6 1.98 -14.29 -17.64
N VAL A 7 3.10 -13.93 -17.01
CA VAL A 7 3.28 -12.59 -16.40
C VAL A 7 3.01 -11.49 -17.44
N SER A 8 3.44 -11.68 -18.69
CA SER A 8 3.20 -10.73 -19.77
C SER A 8 1.71 -10.58 -20.10
N ASP A 9 0.93 -11.66 -20.05
CA ASP A 9 -0.53 -11.60 -20.23
C ASP A 9 -1.17 -10.83 -19.08
N THR A 10 -0.75 -11.07 -17.83
CA THR A 10 -1.21 -10.30 -16.66
C THR A 10 -0.86 -8.81 -16.77
N LYS A 11 0.38 -8.46 -17.13
CA LYS A 11 0.76 -7.06 -17.34
C LYS A 11 -0.07 -6.38 -18.43
N ARG A 12 -0.32 -7.08 -19.54
CA ARG A 12 -1.17 -6.57 -20.62
C ARG A 12 -2.59 -6.31 -20.13
N ASP A 13 -3.18 -7.23 -19.39
CA ASP A 13 -4.54 -7.07 -18.88
C ASP A 13 -4.65 -5.92 -17.86
N PHE A 14 -3.64 -5.75 -17.00
CA PHE A 14 -3.56 -4.59 -16.12
C PHE A 14 -3.60 -3.26 -16.89
N TYR A 15 -2.75 -3.10 -17.92
CA TYR A 15 -2.71 -1.86 -18.70
C TYR A 15 -3.91 -1.68 -19.65
N ASN A 16 -4.64 -2.75 -19.96
CA ASN A 16 -5.92 -2.66 -20.66
C ASN A 16 -7.03 -2.12 -19.75
N GLN A 17 -6.96 -2.41 -18.45
CA GLN A 17 -7.95 -1.98 -17.45
C GLN A 17 -7.62 -0.60 -16.87
N HIS A 18 -6.34 -0.34 -16.58
CA HIS A 18 -5.82 0.95 -16.15
C HIS A 18 -4.90 1.53 -17.24
N THR A 19 -5.50 2.33 -18.14
CA THR A 19 -4.80 2.91 -19.30
C THR A 19 -4.03 4.19 -18.97
N ARG A 20 -4.23 4.76 -17.77
CA ARG A 20 -3.53 5.97 -17.33
C ARG A 20 -2.09 5.62 -16.90
N PRO A 21 -1.11 6.53 -17.05
CA PRO A 21 0.24 6.28 -16.58
C PRO A 21 0.30 6.16 -15.06
N VAL A 22 0.84 5.05 -14.56
CA VAL A 22 1.21 4.94 -13.14
C VAL A 22 2.44 5.81 -12.88
N ASN A 23 2.33 6.67 -11.87
CA ASN A 23 3.43 7.53 -11.43
C ASN A 23 4.70 6.71 -11.16
N SER A 24 5.84 7.16 -11.69
CA SER A 24 7.11 6.43 -11.66
C SER A 24 7.58 6.05 -10.27
N ILE A 25 7.26 6.84 -9.24
CA ILE A 25 7.62 6.56 -7.84
C ILE A 25 6.98 5.26 -7.36
N TYR A 26 5.72 5.02 -7.74
CA TYR A 26 4.92 3.89 -7.31
C TYR A 26 4.95 2.71 -8.29
N ARG A 27 5.33 2.97 -9.56
CA ARG A 27 5.33 1.98 -10.64
C ARG A 27 6.07 0.70 -10.26
N ARG A 28 7.26 0.84 -9.65
CA ARG A 28 8.06 -0.33 -9.24
C ARG A 28 7.28 -1.22 -8.27
N PHE A 29 6.67 -0.63 -7.24
CA PHE A 29 5.86 -1.36 -6.28
C PHE A 29 4.65 -2.04 -6.94
N VAL A 30 3.91 -1.30 -7.79
CA VAL A 30 2.73 -1.84 -8.49
C VAL A 30 3.11 -3.02 -9.38
N GLU A 31 4.21 -2.93 -10.12
CA GLU A 31 4.69 -4.04 -10.95
C GLU A 31 5.18 -5.24 -10.14
N GLU A 32 5.92 -5.02 -9.06
CA GLU A 32 6.38 -6.09 -8.17
C GLU A 32 5.19 -6.81 -7.52
N LEU A 33 4.20 -6.06 -7.01
CA LEU A 33 2.98 -6.63 -6.43
C LEU A 33 2.19 -7.43 -7.48
N MET A 34 2.04 -6.90 -8.69
CA MET A 34 1.34 -7.59 -9.78
C MET A 34 2.00 -8.92 -10.15
N VAL A 35 3.33 -8.93 -10.24
CA VAL A 35 4.11 -10.15 -10.54
C VAL A 35 3.99 -11.14 -9.40
N GLU A 36 4.08 -10.69 -8.14
CA GLU A 36 3.92 -11.55 -6.97
C GLU A 36 2.52 -12.20 -6.94
N MET A 37 1.46 -11.41 -7.10
CA MET A 37 0.08 -11.91 -7.16
C MET A 37 -0.09 -12.90 -8.32
N HIS A 38 0.50 -12.63 -9.49
CA HIS A 38 0.46 -13.56 -10.62
C HIS A 38 1.13 -14.89 -10.29
N LEU A 39 2.37 -14.86 -9.80
CA LEU A 39 3.15 -16.07 -9.50
C LEU A 39 2.49 -16.93 -8.42
N LEU A 40 1.78 -16.30 -7.48
CA LEU A 40 0.92 -17.01 -6.53
C LEU A 40 -0.30 -17.62 -7.21
N SER A 41 -1.03 -16.85 -8.02
CA SER A 41 -2.27 -17.30 -8.68
C SER A 41 -2.11 -18.53 -9.59
N VAL A 42 -0.91 -18.73 -10.17
CA VAL A 42 -0.60 -19.89 -11.04
C VAL A 42 0.11 -21.03 -10.29
N ASN A 43 0.41 -20.86 -9.01
CA ASN A 43 1.03 -21.90 -8.20
C ASN A 43 -0.04 -22.92 -7.76
N VAL A 44 0.22 -24.20 -8.00
CA VAL A 44 -0.74 -25.29 -7.72
C VAL A 44 -1.07 -25.48 -6.24
N ASP A 45 -0.17 -25.09 -5.36
CA ASP A 45 -0.33 -25.21 -3.91
C ASP A 45 -0.88 -23.92 -3.27
N PHE A 46 -1.06 -22.85 -4.06
CA PHE A 46 -1.62 -21.59 -3.57
C PHE A 46 -3.14 -21.65 -3.52
N CYS A 47 -3.66 -21.25 -2.36
CA CYS A 47 -5.08 -21.03 -2.14
C CYS A 47 -5.28 -19.60 -1.63
N TYR A 48 -6.29 -18.93 -2.15
CA TYR A 48 -6.73 -17.65 -1.60
C TYR A 48 -7.28 -17.85 -0.19
N ASP A 49 -6.92 -16.95 0.72
CA ASP A 49 -7.47 -16.84 2.07
C ASP A 49 -7.61 -15.37 2.51
N PRO A 50 -8.45 -15.06 3.52
CA PRO A 50 -8.64 -13.70 4.00
C PRO A 50 -7.38 -13.02 4.57
N ILE A 51 -6.44 -13.78 5.18
CA ILE A 51 -5.19 -13.21 5.74
C ILE A 51 -4.30 -12.73 4.60
N TYR A 52 -4.18 -13.51 3.53
CA TYR A 52 -3.53 -13.08 2.30
C TYR A 52 -4.20 -11.83 1.70
N ALA A 53 -5.54 -11.79 1.66
CA ALA A 53 -6.28 -10.64 1.15
C ALA A 53 -6.00 -9.35 1.96
N LEU A 54 -6.02 -9.44 3.29
CA LEU A 54 -5.61 -8.36 4.18
C LEU A 54 -4.19 -7.90 3.88
N GLY A 55 -3.26 -8.84 3.71
CA GLY A 55 -1.89 -8.53 3.35
C GLY A 55 -1.73 -7.76 2.03
N VAL A 56 -2.49 -8.14 1.00
CA VAL A 56 -2.52 -7.43 -0.30
C VAL A 56 -3.07 -6.02 -0.15
N VAL A 57 -4.23 -5.88 0.51
CA VAL A 57 -4.89 -4.58 0.72
C VAL A 57 -3.99 -3.66 1.54
N THR A 58 -3.43 -4.14 2.65
CA THR A 58 -2.54 -3.35 3.51
C THR A 58 -1.27 -2.94 2.78
N SER A 59 -0.64 -3.87 2.06
CA SER A 59 0.54 -3.56 1.24
C SER A 59 0.22 -2.46 0.24
N PHE A 60 -0.87 -2.62 -0.52
CA PHE A 60 -1.26 -1.63 -1.50
C PHE A 60 -1.50 -0.26 -0.86
N ASN A 61 -2.34 -0.19 0.18
CA ASN A 61 -2.72 1.06 0.82
C ASN A 61 -1.51 1.81 1.40
N ARG A 62 -0.58 1.11 2.05
CA ARG A 62 0.60 1.75 2.65
C ARG A 62 1.61 2.23 1.61
N PHE A 63 1.95 1.37 0.64
CA PHE A 63 2.91 1.76 -0.39
C PHE A 63 2.36 2.80 -1.36
N MET A 64 1.04 2.86 -1.54
CA MET A 64 0.38 3.86 -2.39
C MET A 64 0.00 5.13 -1.63
N GLN A 65 0.29 5.26 -0.34
CA GLN A 65 -0.05 6.45 0.45
C GLN A 65 0.47 7.72 -0.23
N GLY A 66 -0.36 8.77 -0.32
CA GLY A 66 0.05 10.02 -0.97
C GLY A 66 0.10 9.99 -2.50
N TYR A 67 -0.37 8.92 -3.15
CA TYR A 67 -0.50 8.89 -4.62
C TYR A 67 -1.33 10.07 -5.15
N ARG A 68 -0.97 10.55 -6.33
CA ARG A 68 -1.66 11.64 -7.04
C ARG A 68 -1.85 11.28 -8.52
N PRO A 69 -3.06 11.44 -9.06
CA PRO A 69 -4.28 11.89 -8.38
C PRO A 69 -4.92 10.76 -7.52
N PRO A 70 -5.57 11.05 -6.38
CA PRO A 70 -6.07 10.01 -5.46
C PRO A 70 -7.06 9.02 -6.08
N GLU A 71 -7.92 9.50 -6.99
CA GLU A 71 -8.93 8.71 -7.70
C GLU A 71 -8.33 7.56 -8.54
N ASP A 72 -7.06 7.66 -8.92
CA ASP A 72 -6.38 6.59 -9.66
C ASP A 72 -6.00 5.41 -8.77
N GLN A 73 -5.88 5.58 -7.45
CA GLN A 73 -5.51 4.49 -6.54
C GLN A 73 -6.51 3.34 -6.60
N GLU A 74 -7.81 3.65 -6.56
CA GLU A 74 -8.88 2.66 -6.65
C GLU A 74 -8.84 1.94 -8.01
N SER A 75 -8.67 2.70 -9.09
CA SER A 75 -8.55 2.14 -10.44
C SER A 75 -7.34 1.19 -10.57
N ILE A 76 -6.18 1.56 -10.01
CA ILE A 76 -4.98 0.72 -10.01
C ILE A 76 -5.23 -0.56 -9.21
N PHE A 77 -5.81 -0.47 -8.02
CA PHE A 77 -6.11 -1.65 -7.19
C PHE A 77 -7.08 -2.60 -7.91
N HIS A 78 -8.15 -2.05 -8.50
CA HIS A 78 -9.10 -2.82 -9.30
C HIS A 78 -8.42 -3.54 -10.46
N ALA A 79 -7.58 -2.83 -11.20
CA ALA A 79 -6.84 -3.42 -12.32
C ALA A 79 -5.85 -4.50 -11.87
N LEU A 80 -5.20 -4.35 -10.70
CA LEU A 80 -4.30 -5.38 -10.15
C LEU A 80 -5.05 -6.70 -9.87
N CYS A 81 -6.16 -6.63 -9.15
CA CYS A 81 -6.96 -7.82 -8.82
C CYS A 81 -7.51 -8.49 -10.09
N GLN A 82 -8.11 -7.70 -10.99
CA GLN A 82 -8.69 -8.22 -12.24
C GLN A 82 -7.62 -8.81 -13.18
N ALA A 83 -6.40 -8.26 -13.21
CA ALA A 83 -5.30 -8.78 -14.00
C ALA A 83 -4.77 -10.14 -13.52
N VAL A 84 -5.15 -10.62 -12.34
CA VAL A 84 -4.92 -11.99 -11.87
C VAL A 84 -6.20 -12.82 -11.79
N GLY A 85 -7.28 -12.34 -12.43
CA GLY A 85 -8.56 -13.04 -12.48
C GLY A 85 -9.34 -13.01 -11.17
N GLN A 86 -9.11 -11.99 -10.34
CA GLN A 86 -9.76 -11.82 -9.04
C GLN A 86 -10.60 -10.53 -8.97
N GLU A 87 -11.50 -10.45 -8.00
CA GLU A 87 -12.35 -9.29 -7.76
C GLU A 87 -11.81 -8.43 -6.61
N ALA A 88 -11.58 -7.14 -6.86
CA ALA A 88 -11.06 -6.21 -5.86
C ALA A 88 -11.99 -6.06 -4.65
N GLN A 89 -13.31 -6.07 -4.86
CA GLN A 89 -14.29 -5.98 -3.79
C GLN A 89 -14.21 -7.17 -2.83
N LYS A 90 -13.81 -8.36 -3.30
CA LYS A 90 -13.61 -9.51 -2.43
C LYS A 90 -12.43 -9.28 -1.47
N TYR A 91 -11.31 -8.78 -2.01
CA TYR A 91 -10.13 -8.47 -1.21
C TYR A 91 -10.43 -7.39 -0.17
N GLN A 92 -11.14 -6.33 -0.55
CA GLN A 92 -11.53 -5.25 0.36
C GLN A 92 -12.45 -5.76 1.47
N LYS A 93 -13.50 -6.52 1.14
CA LYS A 93 -14.44 -7.08 2.13
C LYS A 93 -13.76 -8.00 3.13
N ASP A 94 -12.91 -8.92 2.64
CA ASP A 94 -12.20 -9.87 3.51
C ASP A 94 -11.18 -9.14 4.41
N ALA A 95 -10.51 -8.11 3.89
CA ALA A 95 -9.60 -7.28 4.67
C ALA A 95 -10.31 -6.42 5.73
N GLU A 96 -11.47 -5.85 5.39
CA GLU A 96 -12.32 -5.09 6.32
C GLU A 96 -12.85 -5.98 7.43
N LEU A 97 -13.32 -7.19 7.09
CA LEU A 97 -13.78 -8.19 8.05
C LEU A 97 -12.68 -8.50 9.08
N LEU A 98 -11.47 -8.82 8.61
CA LEU A 98 -10.35 -9.12 9.48
C LEU A 98 -9.89 -7.92 10.33
N SER A 99 -9.88 -6.73 9.73
CA SER A 99 -9.50 -5.50 10.43
C SER A 99 -10.48 -5.14 11.56
N GLY A 100 -11.76 -5.50 11.41
CA GLY A 100 -12.75 -5.34 12.47
C GLY A 100 -12.57 -6.28 13.65
N LEU A 101 -11.90 -7.42 13.48
CA LEU A 101 -11.69 -8.42 14.54
C LEU A 101 -10.52 -8.06 15.45
N SER A 102 -9.38 -7.74 14.84
CA SER A 102 -8.10 -7.51 15.55
C SER A 102 -8.17 -6.33 16.52
N GLY A 103 -8.92 -5.27 16.18
CA GLY A 103 -9.11 -4.11 17.07
C GLY A 103 -9.87 -4.41 18.37
N ASN A 104 -10.52 -5.57 18.49
CA ASN A 104 -11.34 -5.94 19.64
C ASN A 104 -10.73 -7.05 20.51
N ILE A 105 -9.58 -7.61 20.10
CA ILE A 105 -8.92 -8.73 20.78
C ILE A 105 -7.51 -8.31 21.19
N PRO A 106 -7.10 -8.46 22.46
CA PRO A 106 -5.73 -8.18 22.88
C PRO A 106 -4.71 -9.01 22.08
N ALA A 107 -3.56 -8.43 21.75
CA ALA A 107 -2.57 -9.10 20.89
C ALA A 107 -2.12 -10.48 21.43
N ALA A 108 -1.95 -10.63 22.75
CA ALA A 108 -1.62 -11.91 23.37
C ALA A 108 -2.72 -12.97 23.17
N GLU A 109 -3.99 -12.56 23.25
CA GLU A 109 -5.12 -13.46 23.00
C GLU A 109 -5.20 -13.82 21.51
N LEU A 110 -4.97 -12.86 20.62
CA LEU A 110 -4.91 -13.09 19.18
C LEU A 110 -3.80 -14.09 18.79
N VAL A 111 -2.61 -13.96 19.39
CA VAL A 111 -1.50 -14.90 19.23
C VAL A 111 -1.91 -16.30 19.69
N SER A 112 -2.55 -16.41 20.87
CA SER A 112 -3.03 -17.69 21.39
C SER A 112 -4.13 -18.33 20.53
N TRP A 113 -4.96 -17.49 19.90
CA TRP A 113 -6.08 -17.92 19.07
C TRP A 113 -5.59 -18.65 17.82
N PHE A 114 -4.47 -18.25 17.20
CA PHE A 114 -3.89 -18.98 16.06
C PHE A 114 -3.51 -20.42 16.38
N SER A 115 -3.12 -20.71 17.63
CA SER A 115 -2.78 -22.07 18.08
C SER A 115 -4.00 -22.94 18.37
N SER A 116 -5.17 -22.33 18.57
CA SER A 116 -6.42 -23.04 18.88
C SER A 116 -7.60 -22.22 18.38
N PRO A 117 -7.77 -22.12 17.04
CA PRO A 117 -8.74 -21.24 16.44
C PRO A 117 -10.15 -21.69 16.82
N LYS A 118 -10.91 -20.76 17.39
CA LYS A 118 -12.33 -20.94 17.73
C LYS A 118 -13.17 -19.97 16.92
N PRO A 119 -14.46 -20.27 16.69
CA PRO A 119 -15.38 -19.29 16.11
C PRO A 119 -15.30 -17.98 16.88
N LEU A 120 -15.09 -16.88 16.13
CA LEU A 120 -15.15 -15.53 16.64
C LEU A 120 -16.41 -14.88 16.06
N ASP A 121 -17.15 -14.17 16.90
CA ASP A 121 -18.28 -13.37 16.43
C ASP A 121 -17.77 -12.36 15.39
N ALA A 122 -18.52 -12.18 14.31
CA ALA A 122 -18.15 -11.34 13.16
C ALA A 122 -16.90 -11.77 12.35
N ALA A 123 -16.29 -12.95 12.60
CA ALA A 123 -15.14 -13.43 11.81
C ALA A 123 -15.48 -14.43 10.70
N GLY A 124 -16.76 -14.78 10.56
CA GLY A 124 -17.20 -15.86 9.68
C GLY A 124 -16.41 -17.15 9.89
N ASP A 125 -15.96 -17.74 8.78
CA ASP A 125 -15.25 -19.03 8.75
C ASP A 125 -13.72 -18.88 8.88
N LEU A 126 -13.22 -17.81 9.50
CA LEU A 126 -11.77 -17.62 9.66
C LEU A 126 -11.13 -18.76 10.45
N HIS A 127 -11.79 -19.24 11.51
CA HIS A 127 -11.26 -20.32 12.34
C HIS A 127 -11.05 -21.63 11.56
N THR A 128 -11.96 -21.96 10.63
CA THR A 128 -11.80 -23.14 9.75
C THR A 128 -10.70 -22.91 8.72
N THR A 129 -10.56 -21.69 8.22
CA THR A 129 -9.47 -21.32 7.30
C THR A 129 -8.11 -21.50 7.98
N VAL A 130 -7.95 -21.03 9.22
CA VAL A 130 -6.71 -21.16 9.99
C VAL A 130 -6.39 -22.62 10.30
N ALA A 131 -7.40 -23.42 10.68
CA ALA A 131 -7.22 -24.85 10.87
C ALA A 131 -6.81 -25.56 9.57
N ALA A 132 -7.44 -25.23 8.44
CA ALA A 132 -7.10 -25.81 7.13
C ALA A 132 -5.68 -25.45 6.68
N ILE A 133 -5.18 -24.27 7.02
CA ILE A 133 -3.78 -23.87 6.77
C ILE A 133 -2.83 -24.72 7.62
N ALA A 134 -3.10 -24.84 8.92
CA ALA A 134 -2.28 -25.63 9.84
C ALA A 134 -2.16 -27.10 9.41
N ASP A 135 -3.27 -27.68 8.92
CA ASP A 135 -3.34 -29.08 8.47
C ASP A 135 -2.81 -29.31 7.04
N ASN A 136 -2.43 -28.25 6.31
CA ASN A 136 -1.97 -28.36 4.94
C ASN A 136 -0.42 -28.35 4.84
N PRO A 137 0.24 -29.50 4.69
CA PRO A 137 1.70 -29.58 4.60
C PRO A 137 2.28 -28.95 3.32
N LYS A 138 1.43 -28.63 2.35
CA LYS A 138 1.81 -27.96 1.10
C LYS A 138 1.42 -26.49 1.08
N PHE A 139 0.94 -25.92 2.19
CA PHE A 139 0.50 -24.53 2.23
C PHE A 139 1.53 -23.60 1.59
N LYS A 140 1.10 -22.87 0.56
CA LYS A 140 1.97 -21.93 -0.15
C LYS A 140 2.10 -20.63 0.62
N TYR A 141 3.13 -20.56 1.46
CA TYR A 141 3.54 -19.32 2.10
C TYR A 141 3.82 -18.20 1.08
N SER A 142 3.37 -16.98 1.41
CA SER A 142 3.69 -15.75 0.68
C SER A 142 4.05 -14.62 1.65
N ARG A 143 4.85 -13.65 1.17
CA ARG A 143 5.13 -12.43 1.93
C ARG A 143 3.85 -11.63 2.19
N LEU A 144 2.91 -11.64 1.25
CA LEU A 144 1.60 -11.02 1.42
C LEU A 144 0.83 -11.64 2.59
N PHE A 145 0.83 -12.97 2.72
CA PHE A 145 0.24 -13.63 3.91
C PHE A 145 0.92 -13.19 5.22
N ALA A 146 2.26 -13.10 5.23
CA ALA A 146 2.99 -12.57 6.39
C ALA A 146 2.58 -11.14 6.75
N ILE A 147 2.41 -10.26 5.76
CA ILE A 147 1.96 -8.88 5.98
C ILE A 147 0.53 -8.87 6.54
N GLY A 148 -0.33 -9.81 6.15
CA GLY A 148 -1.64 -10.02 6.76
C GLY A 148 -1.56 -10.32 8.26
N LEU A 149 -0.73 -11.29 8.65
CA LEU A 149 -0.48 -11.60 10.07
C LEU A 149 0.08 -10.40 10.84
N TYR A 150 1.06 -9.71 10.26
CA TYR A 150 1.63 -8.50 10.84
C TYR A 150 0.56 -7.41 11.06
N THR A 151 -0.33 -7.22 10.08
CA THR A 151 -1.41 -6.23 10.15
C THR A 151 -2.37 -6.54 11.30
N LEU A 152 -2.73 -7.82 11.47
CA LEU A 152 -3.58 -8.26 12.57
C LEU A 152 -2.95 -7.97 13.94
N LEU A 153 -1.64 -8.25 14.09
CA LEU A 153 -0.91 -7.95 15.32
C LEU A 153 -0.82 -6.44 15.58
N GLU A 154 -0.53 -5.64 14.54
CA GLU A 154 -0.41 -4.19 14.63
C GLU A 154 -1.73 -3.51 15.00
N GLN A 155 -2.85 -4.03 14.51
CA GLN A 155 -4.18 -3.54 14.84
C GLN A 155 -4.59 -3.87 16.28
N ALA A 156 -4.13 -5.02 16.80
CA ALA A 156 -4.35 -5.41 18.19
C ALA A 156 -3.44 -4.65 19.17
N ASP A 157 -2.18 -4.41 18.79
CA ASP A 157 -1.22 -3.62 19.55
C ASP A 157 -0.14 -3.04 18.62
N SER A 158 -0.21 -1.72 18.38
CA SER A 158 0.73 -1.03 17.51
C SER A 158 2.15 -0.89 18.10
N GLU A 159 2.31 -0.98 19.43
CA GLU A 159 3.63 -0.91 20.06
C GLU A 159 4.35 -2.26 19.95
N LEU A 160 3.61 -3.37 20.05
CA LEU A 160 4.14 -4.72 19.88
C LEU A 160 4.90 -4.89 18.57
N VAL A 161 4.40 -4.32 17.48
CA VAL A 161 5.02 -4.48 16.15
C VAL A 161 6.19 -3.52 15.89
N LYS A 162 6.36 -2.49 16.72
CA LYS A 162 7.50 -1.56 16.63
C LYS A 162 8.75 -2.19 17.23
N GLU A 163 8.61 -2.89 18.34
CA GLU A 163 9.70 -3.60 18.99
C GLU A 163 9.98 -4.94 18.33
N GLU A 164 11.16 -5.08 17.70
CA GLU A 164 11.55 -6.30 16.97
C GLU A 164 11.49 -7.56 17.83
N LYS A 165 11.90 -7.46 19.09
CA LYS A 165 11.86 -8.59 20.04
C LYS A 165 10.43 -9.02 20.33
N GLN A 166 9.52 -8.07 20.62
CA GLN A 166 8.12 -8.39 20.93
C GLN A 166 7.41 -8.96 19.70
N LEU A 167 7.64 -8.39 18.52
CA LEU A 167 7.12 -8.92 17.25
C LEU A 167 7.59 -10.36 17.02
N THR A 168 8.88 -10.63 17.24
CA THR A 168 9.45 -11.98 17.08
C THR A 168 8.83 -12.97 18.06
N GLU A 169 8.67 -12.57 19.33
CA GLU A 169 8.04 -13.39 20.37
C GLU A 169 6.56 -13.67 20.07
N ALA A 170 5.83 -12.73 19.45
CA ALA A 170 4.44 -12.92 19.02
C ALA A 170 4.31 -13.80 17.77
N LEU A 171 5.22 -13.67 16.80
CA LEU A 171 5.17 -14.43 15.54
C LEU A 171 5.57 -15.89 15.70
N LYS A 172 6.50 -16.20 16.61
CA LYS A 172 7.00 -17.56 16.83
C LYS A 172 5.90 -18.60 17.10
N PRO A 173 4.98 -18.41 18.08
CA PRO A 173 3.89 -19.35 18.30
C PRO A 173 2.94 -19.45 17.09
N ILE A 174 2.67 -18.34 16.38
CA ILE A 174 1.85 -18.35 15.16
C ILE A 174 2.51 -19.18 14.07
N ALA A 175 3.81 -19.00 13.85
CA ALA A 175 4.57 -19.74 12.86
C ALA A 175 4.58 -21.25 13.16
N GLN A 176 4.73 -21.61 14.44
CA GLN A 176 4.65 -23.01 14.87
C GLN A 176 3.25 -23.59 14.68
N ALA A 177 2.20 -22.87 15.07
CA ALA A 177 0.82 -23.33 14.94
C ALA A 177 0.41 -23.57 13.48
N LEU A 178 0.89 -22.73 12.57
CA LEU A 178 0.53 -22.75 11.15
C LEU A 178 1.57 -23.45 10.26
N ASN A 179 2.58 -24.11 10.86
CA ASN A 179 3.68 -24.77 10.14
C ASN A 179 4.40 -23.85 9.12
N LEU A 180 4.56 -22.57 9.46
CA LEU A 180 5.18 -21.56 8.58
C LEU A 180 6.71 -21.56 8.70
N PRO A 181 7.43 -21.16 7.62
CA PRO A 181 8.87 -21.00 7.68
C PRO A 181 9.27 -19.77 8.53
N GLU A 182 9.49 -19.95 9.83
CA GLU A 182 9.75 -18.89 10.82
C GLU A 182 10.84 -17.88 10.38
N GLU A 183 12.02 -18.36 9.98
CA GLU A 183 13.11 -17.47 9.55
C GLU A 183 12.72 -16.62 8.33
N LYS A 184 11.95 -17.20 7.41
CA LYS A 184 11.49 -16.49 6.20
C LYS A 184 10.44 -15.45 6.56
N LEU A 185 9.50 -15.81 7.43
CA LEU A 185 8.47 -14.91 7.95
C LEU A 185 9.10 -13.67 8.59
N GLN A 186 10.11 -13.84 9.45
CA GLN A 186 10.81 -12.73 10.10
C GLN A 186 11.53 -11.83 9.07
N LYS A 187 12.31 -12.41 8.15
CA LYS A 187 13.03 -11.66 7.11
C LYS A 187 12.11 -10.90 6.16
N ASP A 188 11.00 -11.51 5.76
CA ASP A 188 10.02 -10.90 4.86
C ASP A 188 9.33 -9.69 5.53
N LEU A 189 9.09 -9.75 6.84
CA LEU A 189 8.52 -8.63 7.61
C LEU A 189 9.53 -7.53 7.93
N GLU A 190 10.79 -7.88 8.20
CA GLU A 190 11.89 -6.92 8.32
C GLU A 190 12.05 -6.12 7.03
N LEU A 191 12.11 -6.81 5.88
CA LEU A 191 12.20 -6.19 4.57
C LEU A 191 10.99 -5.31 4.26
N TYR A 192 9.78 -5.79 4.59
CA TYR A 192 8.55 -5.02 4.44
C TYR A 192 8.61 -3.69 5.21
N ARG A 193 8.97 -3.73 6.50
CA ARG A 193 9.11 -2.53 7.34
C ARG A 193 10.16 -1.57 6.81
N SER A 194 11.35 -2.08 6.45
CA SER A 194 12.42 -1.27 5.84
C SER A 194 11.97 -0.60 4.54
N ASN A 195 11.21 -1.29 3.69
CA ASN A 195 10.70 -0.74 2.44
C ASN A 195 9.61 0.33 2.66
N LEU A 196 8.77 0.18 3.69
CA LEU A 196 7.83 1.22 4.09
C LEU A 196 8.55 2.49 4.55
N GLU A 197 9.60 2.37 5.37
CA GLU A 197 10.41 3.51 5.81
C GLU A 197 11.06 4.24 4.63
N LYS A 198 11.64 3.50 3.68
CA LYS A 198 12.23 4.07 2.46
C LYS A 198 11.19 4.81 1.61
N MET A 199 9.97 4.28 1.50
CA MET A 199 8.89 4.95 0.78
C MET A 199 8.45 6.23 1.48
N ALA A 200 8.29 6.20 2.81
CA ALA A 200 7.95 7.39 3.58
C ALA A 200 9.01 8.49 3.44
N GLN A 201 10.30 8.12 3.47
CA GLN A 201 11.40 9.05 3.22
C GLN A 201 11.35 9.64 1.80
N ALA A 202 11.12 8.81 0.78
CA ALA A 202 10.99 9.27 -0.60
C ALA A 202 9.82 10.25 -0.77
N GLN A 203 8.65 9.95 -0.17
CA GLN A 203 7.48 10.81 -0.18
C GLN A 203 7.75 12.17 0.48
N SER A 204 8.44 12.17 1.63
CA SER A 204 8.83 13.42 2.31
C SER A 204 9.68 14.31 1.41
N VAL A 205 10.70 13.74 0.74
CA VAL A 205 11.56 14.50 -0.18
C VAL A 205 10.77 15.07 -1.35
N ILE A 206 9.81 14.31 -1.89
CA ILE A 206 8.96 14.78 -3.01
C ILE A 206 8.05 15.93 -2.56
N GLU A 207 7.44 15.83 -1.39
CA GLU A 207 6.60 16.90 -0.84
C GLU A 207 7.43 18.17 -0.64
N ASP A 208 8.64 18.07 -0.09
CA ASP A 208 9.55 19.21 0.07
C ASP A 208 9.89 19.88 -1.27
N VAL A 209 10.14 19.08 -2.30
CA VAL A 209 10.41 19.57 -3.66
C VAL A 209 9.18 20.28 -4.24
N ILE A 210 7.98 19.71 -4.09
CA ILE A 210 6.72 20.31 -4.55
C ILE A 210 6.47 21.65 -3.85
N GLN A 211 6.67 21.72 -2.53
CA GLN A 211 6.50 22.94 -1.75
C GLN A 211 7.53 24.01 -2.15
N ALA A 212 8.78 23.63 -2.38
CA ALA A 212 9.82 24.54 -2.86
C ALA A 212 9.50 25.07 -4.26
N GLU A 213 9.02 24.23 -5.17
CA GLU A 213 8.59 24.66 -6.50
C GLU A 213 7.38 25.59 -6.47
N ARG A 214 6.38 25.32 -5.62
CA ARG A 214 5.22 26.20 -5.43
C ARG A 214 5.65 27.58 -4.94
N LYS A 215 6.46 27.65 -3.89
CA LYS A 215 7.03 28.92 -3.38
C LYS A 215 7.80 29.68 -4.45
N ARG A 216 8.65 29.00 -5.24
CA ARG A 216 9.39 29.63 -6.36
C ARG A 216 8.47 30.11 -7.48
N ARG A 217 7.32 29.46 -7.72
CA ARG A 217 6.35 29.91 -8.73
C ARG A 217 5.56 31.12 -8.22
N GLU A 218 5.17 31.13 -6.96
CA GLU A 218 4.49 32.24 -6.30
C GLU A 218 5.39 33.49 -6.24
N GLN A 219 6.65 33.34 -5.84
CA GLN A 219 7.63 34.43 -5.84
C GLN A 219 7.81 35.03 -7.24
N ARG A 220 8.01 34.20 -8.26
CA ARG A 220 8.11 34.66 -9.66
C ARG A 220 6.84 35.35 -10.17
N ALA A 221 5.66 34.94 -9.69
CA ALA A 221 4.40 35.59 -10.05
C ALA A 221 4.27 36.96 -9.35
N GLN A 222 4.69 37.06 -8.08
CA GLN A 222 4.71 38.31 -7.33
C GLN A 222 5.71 39.32 -7.92
N GLU A 223 6.93 38.89 -8.24
CA GLU A 223 7.95 39.72 -8.89
C GLU A 223 7.47 40.25 -10.26
N LYS A 224 6.82 39.40 -11.06
CA LYS A 224 6.23 39.83 -12.35
C LYS A 224 5.11 40.83 -12.18
N ASN A 225 4.26 40.66 -11.17
CA ASN A 225 3.18 41.61 -10.87
C ASN A 225 3.74 42.94 -10.36
N GLN A 226 4.76 42.93 -9.51
CA GLN A 226 5.43 44.15 -9.03
C GLN A 226 6.10 44.91 -10.18
N ALA A 227 6.87 44.23 -11.04
CA ALA A 227 7.48 44.85 -12.21
C ALA A 227 6.45 45.43 -13.19
N ALA A 228 5.29 44.77 -13.36
CA ALA A 228 4.20 45.30 -14.18
C ALA A 228 3.60 46.58 -13.57
N THR A 229 3.42 46.62 -12.24
CA THR A 229 2.86 47.81 -11.55
C THR A 229 3.82 48.99 -11.59
N GLU A 230 5.13 48.76 -11.38
CA GLU A 230 6.17 49.80 -11.47
C GLU A 230 6.32 50.35 -12.89
N SER A 231 6.22 49.51 -13.92
CA SER A 231 6.26 49.96 -15.31
C SER A 231 5.06 50.82 -15.73
N VAL A 232 3.91 50.63 -15.08
CA VAL A 232 2.71 51.45 -15.31
C VAL A 232 2.84 52.79 -14.58
N GLU A 233 3.33 52.81 -13.34
CA GLU A 233 3.56 54.06 -12.59
C GLU A 233 4.66 54.94 -13.22
N ASP A 234 5.72 54.37 -13.79
CA ASP A 234 6.78 55.12 -14.49
C ASP A 234 6.28 55.70 -15.84
N SER A 235 5.34 55.01 -16.50
CA SER A 235 4.68 55.50 -17.71
C SER A 235 3.66 56.63 -17.47
N ASP A 236 3.14 56.74 -16.25
CA ASP A 236 2.18 57.78 -15.85
C ASP A 236 2.91 59.04 -15.34
N LYS A 237 4.01 58.87 -14.60
CA LYS A 237 4.88 60.00 -14.18
C LYS A 237 5.57 60.69 -15.34
N SER A 238 5.98 59.96 -16.38
CA SER A 238 6.60 60.54 -17.58
C SER A 238 5.63 61.36 -18.46
N LYS A 239 4.31 61.15 -18.33
CA LYS A 239 3.28 61.97 -19.00
C LYS A 239 2.96 63.25 -18.25
N ASP A 240 3.09 63.28 -16.92
CA ASP A 240 2.77 64.45 -16.10
C ASP A 240 3.89 65.51 -16.12
N GLU A 241 5.15 65.09 -16.28
CA GLU A 241 6.29 66.03 -16.42
C GLU A 241 6.34 66.73 -17.79
N THR A 242 5.75 66.16 -18.85
CA THR A 242 5.71 66.82 -20.18
C THR A 242 4.58 67.85 -20.31
N SER A 243 3.62 67.90 -19.37
CA SER A 243 2.51 68.87 -19.39
C SER A 243 2.81 70.17 -18.61
N SER A 244 3.92 70.25 -17.87
CA SER A 244 4.20 71.35 -16.94
C SER A 244 5.22 72.39 -17.46
N SER A 245 5.65 72.30 -18.72
CA SER A 245 6.66 73.20 -19.31
C SER A 245 6.14 74.17 -20.37
N GLU A 246 4.82 74.23 -20.60
CA GLU A 246 4.18 75.23 -21.47
C GLU A 246 3.25 76.14 -20.64
N THR A 247 3.80 77.18 -20.01
CA THR A 247 3.05 78.40 -19.65
C THR A 247 3.96 79.61 -19.57
#